data_AF-A0A514ZTN1-F1
#
_entry.id   AF-A0A514ZTN1-F1
#
_cell.length_a   1.000
_cell.length_b   1.000
_cell.length_c   1.000
_cell.angle_alpha   90.00
_cell.angle_beta   90.00
_cell.angle_gamma   90.00
#
_symmetry.space_group_name_H-M   'P 1'
#
loop_
_entity.id
_entity.type
_entity.pdbx_description
1 polymer ?
#
loop_
_entity_poly.entity_id
_entity_poly.type
_entity_poly.pdbx_seq_one_letter_code
_entity_poly.pdbx_strand_id
1 'polypeptide(L)'
;MCHSLVPLCAQPSSGGCGDRGLPAPTSRHVYECIGLVGPATRRHQLYRPIGDSKGQLHQRLCALKWANLELHQIEKARWLVDLAPPDAVADESPTRWCLVTNVRVSTLADGVEPVDIYTHRWRTCEDFHKCLKTGCGIESRDFD
;
A
#
# COMPACT_ATOMS: atom_id res chain seq x y z
N MET A 1 20.11 -4.38 -2.64
CA MET A 1 19.81 -4.89 -1.29
C MET A 1 18.37 -4.53 -0.99
N CYS A 2 17.42 -5.37 -1.41
CA CYS A 2 15.99 -5.19 -1.17
C CYS A 2 15.60 -5.99 0.08
N HIS A 3 15.76 -5.38 1.25
CA HIS A 3 15.22 -6.00 2.46
C HIS A 3 13.73 -5.70 2.58
N SER A 4 12.95 -6.78 2.54
CA SER A 4 11.62 -6.94 3.12
C SER A 4 10.50 -6.05 2.58
N LEU A 5 9.62 -6.69 1.82
CA LEU A 5 8.19 -6.38 1.83
C LEU A 5 7.72 -6.32 3.30
N VAL A 6 7.45 -5.12 3.79
CA VAL A 6 6.68 -4.95 5.03
C VAL A 6 5.21 -4.89 4.61
N PRO A 7 4.41 -5.94 4.84
CA PRO A 7 2.96 -5.79 4.81
C PRO A 7 2.60 -4.79 5.90
N LEU A 8 1.61 -3.94 5.64
CA LEU A 8 1.08 -2.98 6.60
C LEU A 8 0.29 -3.71 7.72
N CYS A 9 0.93 -4.65 8.41
CA CYS A 9 0.47 -5.17 9.70
C CYS A 9 0.96 -4.19 10.77
N ALA A 10 0.18 -3.14 10.99
CA ALA A 10 0.32 -2.31 12.18
C ALA A 10 0.13 -3.19 13.42
N GLN A 11 1.21 -3.46 14.14
CA GLN A 11 1.11 -4.06 15.48
C GLN A 11 0.49 -3.03 16.44
N PRO A 12 -0.49 -3.42 17.27
CA PRO A 12 -1.04 -2.51 18.26
C PRO A 12 -0.04 -2.38 19.43
N SER A 13 0.70 -1.27 19.47
CA SER A 13 1.46 -0.90 20.66
C SER A 13 0.50 -0.36 21.73
N SER A 14 0.37 -1.10 22.82
CA SER A 14 -0.34 -0.70 24.04
C SER A 14 0.31 0.53 24.68
N GLY A 15 -0.42 1.64 24.76
CA GLY A 15 -0.03 2.82 25.53
C GLY A 15 -1.25 3.70 25.77
N GLY A 16 -1.76 3.69 27.01
CA GLY A 16 -2.94 4.46 27.40
C GLY A 16 -2.62 5.92 27.70
N CYS A 17 -3.52 6.83 27.29
CA CYS A 17 -3.79 8.08 27.98
C CYS A 17 -5.19 8.57 27.59
N GLY A 18 -5.97 9.01 28.57
CA GLY A 18 -7.41 9.18 28.49
C GLY A 18 -7.91 10.49 27.86
N ASP A 19 -9.18 10.39 27.46
CA ASP A 19 -10.24 11.41 27.58
C ASP A 19 -10.33 12.54 26.52
N ARG A 20 -11.07 12.25 25.42
CA ARG A 20 -12.43 12.79 25.16
C ARG A 20 -12.95 12.24 23.84
N GLY A 21 -14.19 11.77 23.88
CA GLY A 21 -14.83 10.95 22.86
C GLY A 21 -14.90 11.55 21.45
N LEU A 22 -14.10 10.97 20.56
CA LEU A 22 -14.44 10.62 19.19
C LEU A 22 -13.77 9.26 18.97
N PRO A 23 -14.47 8.18 18.56
CA PRO A 23 -13.78 6.94 18.24
C PRO A 23 -12.80 7.26 17.12
N ALA A 24 -11.50 7.08 17.37
CA ALA A 24 -10.50 7.08 16.31
C ALA A 24 -11.04 6.15 15.21
N PRO A 25 -11.02 6.54 13.92
CA PRO A 25 -11.43 5.65 12.85
C PRO A 25 -10.49 4.45 12.89
N THR A 26 -10.96 3.40 13.57
CA THR A 26 -10.23 2.17 13.74
C THR A 26 -10.01 1.59 12.34
N SER A 27 -8.83 1.02 12.11
CA SER A 27 -8.42 0.42 10.83
C SER A 27 -9.47 -0.50 10.20
N ARG A 28 -10.43 -0.97 11.01
CA ARG A 28 -11.65 -1.69 10.67
C ARG A 28 -12.42 -1.12 9.47
N HIS A 29 -12.58 0.21 9.34
CA HIS A 29 -13.34 0.78 8.21
C HIS A 29 -12.63 0.59 6.87
N VAL A 30 -11.29 0.66 6.82
CA VAL A 30 -10.53 0.40 5.58
C VAL A 30 -10.64 -1.07 5.20
N TYR A 31 -10.57 -1.98 6.18
CA TYR A 31 -10.76 -3.42 5.97
C TYR A 31 -12.19 -3.78 5.57
N GLU A 32 -13.20 -3.09 6.10
CA GLU A 32 -14.60 -3.23 5.66
C GLU A 32 -14.78 -2.72 4.24
N CYS A 33 -14.16 -1.60 3.88
CA CYS A 33 -14.18 -1.06 2.52
C CYS A 33 -13.46 -1.97 1.52
N ILE A 34 -12.39 -2.63 1.94
CA ILE A 34 -11.76 -3.73 1.21
C ILE A 34 -12.76 -4.89 0.98
N GLY A 35 -13.63 -5.18 1.96
CA GLY A 35 -14.77 -6.09 1.80
C GLY A 35 -15.88 -5.54 0.90
N LEU A 36 -16.05 -4.20 0.83
CA LEU A 36 -16.96 -3.49 -0.09
C LEU A 36 -16.47 -3.44 -1.53
N VAL A 37 -15.17 -3.66 -1.82
CA VAL A 37 -14.68 -4.11 -3.15
C VAL A 37 -15.11 -5.57 -3.42
N GLY A 38 -16.32 -5.91 -2.97
CA GLY A 38 -16.87 -7.24 -2.84
C GLY A 38 -16.92 -8.01 -4.16
N PRO A 39 -17.47 -9.23 -4.14
CA PRO A 39 -17.48 -10.13 -5.31
C PRO A 39 -18.11 -9.51 -6.57
N ALA A 40 -18.92 -8.45 -6.44
CA ALA A 40 -19.53 -7.71 -7.54
C ALA A 40 -18.58 -6.74 -8.27
N THR A 41 -17.42 -6.39 -7.69
CA THR A 41 -16.44 -5.54 -8.36
C THR A 41 -15.73 -6.35 -9.44
N ARG A 42 -15.70 -5.83 -10.67
CA ARG A 42 -15.04 -6.48 -11.80
C ARG A 42 -13.57 -6.72 -11.45
N ARG A 43 -13.18 -7.99 -11.43
CA ARG A 43 -11.79 -8.40 -11.20
C ARG A 43 -11.07 -8.43 -12.53
N HIS A 44 -9.96 -7.71 -12.60
CA HIS A 44 -9.04 -7.75 -13.73
C HIS A 44 -7.82 -8.59 -13.34
N GLN A 45 -7.29 -9.36 -14.28
CA GLN A 45 -6.07 -10.12 -14.07
C GLN A 45 -4.99 -9.58 -14.99
N LEU A 46 -3.79 -9.37 -14.44
CA LEU A 46 -2.63 -8.93 -15.20
C LEU A 46 -1.36 -9.50 -14.60
N TYR A 47 -0.33 -9.63 -15.44
CA TYR A 47 1.00 -9.96 -14.99
C TYR A 47 1.75 -8.70 -14.57
N ARG A 48 2.47 -8.79 -13.45
CA ARG A 48 3.31 -7.70 -12.94
C ARG A 48 4.69 -8.22 -12.55
N PRO A 49 5.75 -7.45 -12.82
CA PRO A 49 7.06 -7.75 -12.28
C PRO A 49 7.08 -7.40 -10.78
N ILE A 50 7.34 -8.40 -9.93
CA ILE A 50 7.47 -8.22 -8.48
C ILE A 50 8.89 -8.64 -8.09
N GLY A 51 9.57 -7.78 -7.34
CA GLY A 51 10.91 -8.05 -6.81
C GLY A 51 10.86 -9.00 -5.62
N ASP A 52 11.75 -9.99 -5.59
CA ASP A 52 12.01 -10.78 -4.39
C ASP A 52 12.99 -10.07 -3.43
N SER A 53 13.28 -10.71 -2.29
CA SER A 53 14.25 -10.21 -1.30
C SER A 53 15.68 -10.10 -1.84
N LYS A 54 15.99 -10.79 -2.94
CA LYS A 54 17.29 -10.74 -3.63
C LYS A 54 17.32 -9.66 -4.72
N GLY A 55 16.19 -8.98 -4.97
CA GLY A 55 16.03 -7.97 -6.00
C GLY A 55 15.80 -8.53 -7.40
N GLN A 56 15.57 -9.84 -7.56
CA GLN A 56 15.20 -10.43 -8.84
C GLN A 56 13.72 -10.18 -9.10
N LEU A 57 13.41 -9.72 -10.31
CA LEU A 57 12.03 -9.48 -10.74
C LEU A 57 11.43 -10.77 -11.28
N HIS A 58 10.28 -11.14 -10.73
CA HIS A 58 9.50 -12.29 -11.18
C HIS A 58 8.16 -11.83 -11.72
N GLN A 59 7.75 -12.38 -12.86
CA GLN A 59 6.39 -12.19 -13.35
C GLN A 59 5.42 -12.94 -12.41
N ARG A 60 4.44 -12.22 -11.88
CA ARG A 60 3.39 -12.76 -11.01
C ARG A 60 2.04 -12.33 -11.53
N LEU A 61 1.10 -13.27 -11.54
CA LEU A 61 -0.30 -12.98 -11.85
C LEU A 61 -0.90 -12.26 -10.65
N CYS A 62 -1.55 -11.13 -10.92
CA CYS A 62 -2.21 -10.32 -9.91
C CYS A 62 -3.66 -10.06 -10.32
N ALA A 63 -4.54 -10.08 -9.33
CA ALA A 63 -5.89 -9.56 -9.42
C ALA A 63 -5.89 -8.07 -9.03
N LEU A 64 -6.38 -7.24 -9.93
CA LEU A 64 -6.61 -5.82 -9.74
C LEU A 64 -8.10 -5.54 -9.67
N LYS A 65 -8.50 -4.75 -8.67
CA LYS A 65 -9.85 -4.26 -8.49
C LYS A 65 -9.81 -2.81 -8.09
N TRP A 66 -10.91 -2.10 -8.33
CA TRP A 66 -11.05 -0.74 -7.86
C TRP A 66 -12.49 -0.42 -7.50
N ALA A 67 -12.66 0.52 -6.58
CA ALA A 67 -13.96 1.02 -6.16
C ALA A 67 -13.89 2.51 -5.87
N ASN A 68 -15.02 3.20 -5.97
CA ASN A 68 -15.14 4.55 -5.45
C ASN A 68 -15.43 4.46 -3.95
N LEU A 69 -14.70 5.24 -3.16
CA LEU A 69 -14.65 5.16 -1.71
C LEU A 69 -15.06 6.50 -1.10
N GLU A 70 -16.12 6.46 -0.32
CA GLU A 70 -16.51 7.58 0.53
C GLU A 70 -15.86 7.41 1.89
N LEU A 71 -15.05 8.39 2.28
CA LEU A 71 -14.31 8.35 3.54
C LEU A 71 -14.95 9.32 4.52
N HIS A 72 -15.28 8.82 5.71
CA HIS A 72 -15.80 9.64 6.79
C HIS A 72 -14.74 10.70 7.14
N GLN A 73 -15.03 11.99 6.88
CA GLN A 73 -14.14 13.17 6.96
C GLN A 73 -13.42 13.61 5.66
N ILE A 74 -13.67 12.96 4.52
CA ILE A 74 -13.23 13.50 3.22
C ILE A 74 -14.48 13.83 2.41
N GLU A 75 -14.70 15.12 2.17
CA GLU A 75 -15.87 15.61 1.43
C GLU A 75 -16.01 15.03 0.02
N LYS A 76 -14.87 14.70 -0.60
CA LYS A 76 -14.83 14.16 -1.96
C LYS A 76 -14.45 12.68 -1.91
N ALA A 77 -15.26 11.86 -2.56
CA ALA A 77 -14.95 10.46 -2.78
C ALA A 77 -13.56 10.28 -3.43
N ARG A 78 -12.93 9.14 -3.13
CA ARG A 78 -11.59 8.77 -3.60
C ARG A 78 -11.64 7.40 -4.24
N TRP A 79 -10.72 7.14 -5.16
CA TRP A 79 -10.61 5.81 -5.72
C TRP A 79 -9.78 4.93 -4.80
N LEU A 80 -10.26 3.70 -4.60
CA LEU A 80 -9.54 2.62 -3.98
C LEU A 80 -9.06 1.69 -5.08
N VAL A 81 -7.77 1.36 -5.08
CA VAL A 81 -7.17 0.36 -5.96
C VAL A 81 -6.59 -0.76 -5.11
N ASP A 82 -7.08 -1.97 -5.34
CA ASP A 82 -6.69 -3.18 -4.63
C ASP A 82 -5.94 -4.11 -5.58
N LEU A 83 -4.69 -4.44 -5.25
CA LEU A 83 -3.83 -5.35 -5.99
C LEU A 83 -3.39 -6.49 -5.06
N ALA A 84 -3.73 -7.72 -5.43
CA ALA A 84 -3.35 -8.92 -4.68
C ALA A 84 -3.11 -10.10 -5.63
N PRO A 85 -2.38 -11.15 -5.21
CA PRO A 85 -2.42 -12.44 -5.87
C PRO A 85 -3.88 -12.93 -6.03
N PRO A 86 -4.24 -13.58 -7.15
CA PRO A 86 -5.60 -14.07 -7.37
C PRO A 86 -6.01 -15.12 -6.34
N ASP A 87 -5.06 -15.96 -5.92
CA ASP A 87 -5.20 -17.01 -4.94
C ASP A 87 -4.18 -16.81 -3.81
N ALA A 88 -4.61 -17.04 -2.57
CA ALA A 88 -3.68 -17.09 -1.44
C ALA A 88 -2.87 -18.38 -1.55
N VAL A 89 -1.57 -18.25 -1.78
CA VAL A 89 -0.66 -19.40 -1.72
C VAL A 89 -0.55 -19.81 -0.25
N ALA A 90 -0.84 -21.08 0.04
CA ALA A 90 -0.66 -21.63 1.38
C ALA A 90 0.82 -21.43 1.79
N ASP A 91 1.04 -20.96 3.02
CA ASP A 91 2.34 -20.65 3.63
C ASP A 91 3.03 -19.32 3.27
N GLU A 92 2.46 -18.47 2.43
CA GLU A 92 2.96 -17.11 2.20
C GLU A 92 1.94 -16.06 2.65
N SER A 93 2.37 -15.05 3.41
CA SER A 93 1.53 -13.86 3.63
C SER A 93 1.38 -13.14 2.28
N PRO A 94 0.19 -13.11 1.67
CA PRO A 94 0.05 -12.59 0.32
C PRO A 94 0.37 -11.10 0.31
N THR A 95 1.34 -10.72 -0.52
CA THR A 95 1.65 -9.30 -0.73
C THR A 95 0.44 -8.62 -1.35
N ARG A 96 -0.21 -7.74 -0.60
CA ARG A 96 -1.40 -7.01 -1.02
C ARG A 96 -1.17 -5.53 -0.89
N TRP A 97 -1.53 -4.79 -1.93
CA TRP A 97 -1.55 -3.33 -1.92
C TRP A 97 -2.97 -2.82 -1.98
N CYS A 98 -3.31 -1.93 -1.06
CA CYS A 98 -4.57 -1.21 -1.02
C CYS A 98 -4.23 0.28 -1.07
N LEU A 99 -4.44 0.91 -2.23
CA LEU A 99 -4.03 2.27 -2.53
C LEU A 99 -5.26 3.16 -2.62
N VAL A 100 -5.30 4.22 -1.81
CA VAL A 100 -6.30 5.28 -1.95
C VAL A 100 -5.70 6.39 -2.80
N THR A 101 -6.40 6.77 -3.86
CA THR A 101 -5.90 7.74 -4.85
C THR A 101 -6.97 8.73 -5.26
N ASN A 102 -6.54 9.93 -5.65
CA ASN A 102 -7.36 10.94 -6.30
C ASN A 102 -7.35 10.81 -7.84
N VAL A 103 -6.45 10.00 -8.39
CA VAL A 103 -6.42 9.66 -9.82
C VAL A 103 -7.72 8.94 -10.16
N ARG A 104 -8.38 9.35 -11.25
CA ARG A 104 -9.66 8.76 -11.67
C ARG A 104 -9.43 7.35 -12.18
N VAL A 105 -10.20 6.38 -11.69
CA VAL A 105 -10.09 4.98 -12.13
C VAL A 105 -11.39 4.51 -12.80
N SER A 106 -11.40 4.48 -14.14
CA SER A 106 -12.56 4.03 -14.92
C SER A 106 -12.24 2.85 -15.84
N THR A 107 -10.99 2.71 -16.25
CA THR A 107 -10.50 1.64 -17.11
C THR A 107 -9.43 0.80 -16.40
N LEU A 108 -9.07 -0.33 -17.00
CA LEU A 108 -7.95 -1.14 -16.54
C LEU A 108 -6.63 -0.34 -16.54
N ALA A 109 -6.38 0.46 -17.57
CA ALA A 109 -5.17 1.28 -17.65
C ALA A 109 -5.13 2.31 -16.51
N ASP A 110 -6.25 2.96 -16.24
CA ASP A 110 -6.39 3.90 -15.12
C ASP A 110 -6.16 3.22 -13.76
N GLY A 111 -6.53 1.96 -13.61
CA GLY A 111 -6.31 1.20 -12.37
C GLY A 111 -4.85 0.80 -12.17
N VAL A 112 -4.09 0.67 -13.25
CA VAL A 112 -2.66 0.34 -13.22
C VAL A 112 -1.81 1.57 -12.89
N GLU A 113 -2.21 2.76 -13.34
CA GLU A 113 -1.46 4.00 -13.13
C GLU A 113 -1.11 4.29 -11.64
N PRO A 114 -2.06 4.24 -10.68
CA PRO A 114 -1.75 4.41 -9.25
C PRO A 114 -0.76 3.39 -8.72
N VAL A 115 -0.81 2.15 -9.23
CA VAL A 115 0.13 1.09 -8.87
C VAL A 115 1.53 1.46 -9.38
N ASP A 116 1.65 1.86 -10.64
CA ASP A 116 2.93 2.27 -11.24
C ASP A 116 3.54 3.45 -10.50
N ILE A 117 2.76 4.50 -10.22
CA ILE A 117 3.20 5.64 -9.41
C ILE A 117 3.73 5.16 -8.06
N TYR A 118 2.99 4.27 -7.38
CA TYR A 118 3.38 3.79 -6.07
C TYR A 118 4.66 2.92 -6.09
N THR A 119 4.97 2.22 -7.18
CA THR A 119 6.23 1.45 -7.30
C THR A 119 7.48 2.33 -7.20
N HIS A 120 7.37 3.61 -7.57
CA HIS A 120 8.49 4.54 -7.47
C HIS A 120 8.80 5.00 -6.03
N ARG A 121 7.87 4.82 -5.08
CA ARG A 121 8.00 5.27 -3.68
C ARG A 121 9.31 4.82 -3.04
N TRP A 122 9.71 3.57 -3.29
CA TRP A 122 10.92 3.01 -2.70
C TRP A 122 12.17 3.72 -3.19
N ARG A 123 12.35 3.82 -4.52
CA ARG A 123 13.53 4.46 -5.12
C ARG A 123 13.63 5.94 -4.76
N THR A 124 12.51 6.65 -4.69
CA THR A 124 12.56 8.08 -4.39
C THR A 124 12.82 8.36 -2.91
N CYS A 125 12.22 7.60 -2.00
CA CYS A 125 12.29 7.91 -0.57
C CYS A 125 13.41 7.13 0.14
N GLU A 126 13.52 5.83 -0.10
CA GLU A 126 14.47 4.99 0.65
C GLU A 126 15.90 5.19 0.16
N ASP A 127 16.14 5.25 -1.15
CA ASP A 127 17.49 5.52 -1.66
C ASP A 127 17.94 6.93 -1.27
N PHE A 128 17.02 7.91 -1.26
CA PHE A 128 17.32 9.25 -0.77
C PHE A 128 17.71 9.26 0.72
N HIS A 129 16.91 8.62 1.60
CA HIS A 129 17.24 8.52 3.01
C HIS A 129 18.53 7.73 3.24
N LYS A 130 18.79 6.68 2.46
CA LYS A 130 20.05 5.94 2.51
C LYS A 130 21.23 6.83 2.15
N CYS A 131 21.14 7.62 1.08
CA CYS A 131 22.17 8.58 0.69
C CYS A 131 22.40 9.63 1.78
N LEU A 132 21.35 10.16 2.41
CA LEU A 132 21.51 11.12 3.52
C LEU A 132 22.22 10.51 4.73
N LYS A 133 21.87 9.28 5.10
CA LYS A 133 22.45 8.58 6.25
C LYS A 133 23.86 8.10 5.98
N THR A 134 24.07 7.25 4.98
CA THR A 134 25.36 6.60 4.73
C THR A 134 26.28 7.41 3.82
N GLY A 135 25.73 8.21 2.90
CA GLY A 135 26.53 9.04 1.98
C GLY A 135 26.90 10.38 2.59
N CYS A 136 25.92 11.13 3.08
CA CYS A 136 26.13 12.46 3.65
C CYS A 136 26.49 12.43 5.14
N GLY A 137 26.40 11.26 5.80
CA GLY A 137 26.75 11.11 7.22
C GLY A 137 25.93 12.02 8.13
N ILE A 138 24.65 12.27 7.81
CA ILE A 138 23.86 13.23 8.59
C ILE A 138 23.70 12.80 10.05
N GLU A 139 23.73 11.49 10.32
CA GLU A 139 23.64 10.92 11.67
C GLU A 139 24.95 11.04 12.46
N SER A 140 26.08 11.38 11.81
CA SER A 140 27.39 11.55 12.46
C SER A 140 27.80 13.01 12.63
N ARG A 141 26.89 13.95 12.37
CA ARG A 141 27.15 15.39 12.53
C ARG A 141 26.63 15.84 13.90
N ASP A 142 27.56 16.14 14.80
CA ASP A 142 27.26 16.93 15.99
C ASP A 142 27.36 18.42 15.62
N PHE A 143 26.32 19.18 15.97
CA PHE A 143 26.31 20.64 15.83
C PHE A 143 26.60 21.22 17.22
N ASP A 144 27.80 21.81 17.36
CA ASP A 144 28.20 22.59 18.56
C ASP A 144 27.42 23.91 18.69
#